data_AF-X1QNA8-F1
#
_entry.id   AF-X1QNA8-F1
#
_cell.length_a   1.000
_cell.length_b   1.000
_cell.length_c   1.000
_cell.angle_alpha   90.00
_cell.angle_beta   90.00
_cell.angle_gamma   90.00
#
_symmetry.space_group_name_H-M   'P 1'
#
loop_
_entity.id
_entity.type
_entity.pdbx_description
1 polymer ?
#
loop_
_entity_poly.entity_id
_entity_poly.type
_entity_poly.pdbx_seq_one_letter_code
_entity_poly.pdbx_strand_id
1 'polypeptide(L)'
;MTYKLTALSLGAGVQSSTILLMACKGELPKPDFAIFADTGWESQVTYKHLEWLGQEAQKAGIPILRVKSGNIKDDMLNGDFVRLPFYCHNNKGQVAMGRRRCTEYYKLRAIRKELRNILSIKPRAKAPQDAVDLWVGISIDEASRANISRDRLVSNSFPLLGIKP
;
A
#
# COMPACT_ATOMS: atom_id res chain seq x y z
N MET A 1 -6.22 -1.11 26.17
CA MET A 1 -5.44 -0.46 25.10
C MET A 1 -6.34 -0.40 23.87
N THR A 2 -6.95 0.75 23.64
CA THR A 2 -7.96 0.95 22.59
C THR A 2 -7.27 1.60 21.40
N TYR A 3 -6.49 0.82 20.64
CA TYR A 3 -5.81 1.38 19.47
C TYR A 3 -6.64 1.07 18.24
N LYS A 4 -7.22 2.12 17.66
CA LYS A 4 -7.81 2.12 16.33
C LYS A 4 -7.20 3.31 15.59
N LEU A 5 -6.18 3.03 14.78
CA LEU A 5 -5.54 4.01 13.88
C LEU A 5 -6.13 3.88 12.49
N THR A 6 -6.23 4.97 11.75
CA THR A 6 -6.65 4.99 10.36
C THR A 6 -5.46 5.35 9.48
N ALA A 7 -5.11 4.48 8.54
CA ALA A 7 -3.99 4.68 7.64
C ALA A 7 -4.43 4.58 6.18
N LEU A 8 -3.88 5.42 5.30
CA LEU A 8 -4.07 5.27 3.85
C LEU A 8 -2.91 4.49 3.22
N SER A 9 -3.20 3.38 2.56
CA SER A 9 -2.25 2.69 1.68
C SER A 9 -2.07 3.51 0.39
N LEU A 10 -1.02 4.33 0.34
CA LEU A 10 -0.76 5.24 -0.77
C LEU A 10 0.08 4.54 -1.84
N GLY A 11 -0.47 4.41 -3.04
CA GLY A 11 0.24 3.88 -4.21
C GLY A 11 0.72 4.95 -5.19
N ALA A 12 0.36 6.22 -4.98
CA ALA A 12 0.53 7.32 -5.94
C ALA A 12 -0.13 7.07 -7.32
N GLY A 13 -1.08 6.13 -7.39
CA GLY A 13 -1.99 5.97 -8.53
C GLY A 13 -3.28 6.77 -8.35
N VAL A 14 -4.16 6.75 -9.36
CA VAL A 14 -5.39 7.56 -9.41
C VAL A 14 -6.22 7.41 -8.13
N GLN A 15 -6.69 6.20 -7.81
CA GLN A 15 -7.62 5.97 -6.69
C GLN A 15 -7.04 6.38 -5.33
N SER A 16 -5.79 5.98 -5.02
CA SER A 16 -5.16 6.34 -3.75
C SER A 16 -4.86 7.84 -3.64
N SER A 17 -4.55 8.49 -4.77
CA SER A 17 -4.38 9.95 -4.83
C SER A 17 -5.71 10.66 -4.60
N THR A 18 -6.79 10.16 -5.19
CA THR A 18 -8.15 10.68 -4.97
C THR A 18 -8.52 10.64 -3.49
N ILE A 19 -8.34 9.49 -2.81
CA ILE A 19 -8.65 9.39 -1.37
C ILE A 19 -7.83 10.42 -0.56
N LEU A 20 -6.52 10.53 -0.83
CA LEU A 20 -5.65 11.48 -0.13
C LEU A 20 -6.13 12.92 -0.33
N LEU A 21 -6.40 13.31 -1.57
CA LEU A 21 -6.83 14.68 -1.91
C LEU A 21 -8.22 15.00 -1.36
N MET A 22 -9.15 14.05 -1.39
CA MET A 22 -10.47 14.20 -0.75
C MET A 22 -10.32 14.40 0.77
N ALA A 23 -9.44 13.64 1.42
CA ALA A 23 -9.13 13.84 2.84
C ALA A 23 -8.46 15.20 3.11
N CYS A 24 -7.59 15.67 2.20
CA CYS A 24 -6.99 17.01 2.30
C CYS A 24 -8.04 18.11 2.22
N LYS A 25 -9.04 17.95 1.35
CA LYS A 25 -10.17 18.86 1.17
C LYS A 25 -11.26 18.74 2.25
N GLY A 26 -11.18 17.73 3.12
CA GLY A 26 -12.20 17.44 4.12
C GLY A 26 -13.47 16.78 3.58
N GLU A 27 -13.46 16.29 2.34
CA GLU A 27 -14.55 15.50 1.74
C GLU A 27 -14.60 14.07 2.30
N LEU A 28 -13.45 13.57 2.76
CA LEU A 28 -13.33 12.36 3.56
C LEU A 28 -12.73 12.70 4.93
N PRO A 29 -12.96 11.87 5.97
CA PRO A 29 -12.23 12.00 7.23
C PRO A 29 -10.71 11.96 6.98
N LYS A 30 -9.94 12.63 7.83
CA LYS A 30 -8.48 12.60 7.72
C LYS A 30 -7.96 11.28 8.29
N PRO A 31 -7.16 10.50 7.54
CA PRO A 31 -6.41 9.41 8.15
C PRO A 31 -5.33 9.98 9.07
N ASP A 32 -4.89 9.19 10.07
CA ASP A 32 -3.80 9.57 10.96
C ASP A 32 -2.48 9.73 10.18
N PHE A 33 -2.31 8.93 9.12
CA PHE A 33 -1.18 9.01 8.19
C PHE A 33 -1.48 8.30 6.87
N ALA A 34 -0.71 8.63 5.84
CA ALA A 34 -0.60 7.81 4.63
C ALA A 34 0.72 7.05 4.64
N ILE A 35 0.76 5.85 4.07
CA ILE A 35 1.96 5.02 3.98
C ILE A 35 2.22 4.62 2.53
N PHE A 36 3.41 4.97 2.02
CA PHE A 36 3.88 4.62 0.69
C PHE A 36 4.99 3.58 0.79
N ALA A 37 4.78 2.42 0.18
CA ALA A 37 5.79 1.38 0.09
C ALA A 37 6.62 1.55 -1.19
N ASP A 38 7.81 2.12 -1.03
CA ASP A 38 8.76 2.38 -2.10
C ASP A 38 9.47 1.10 -2.52
N THR A 39 9.26 0.73 -3.78
CA THR A 39 9.86 -0.44 -4.41
C THR A 39 11.29 -0.18 -4.90
N GLY A 40 11.73 1.09 -4.90
CA GLY A 40 13.03 1.52 -5.44
C GLY A 40 13.11 1.50 -6.97
N TRP A 41 12.02 1.17 -7.66
CA TRP A 41 11.98 1.08 -9.13
C TRP A 41 10.68 1.64 -9.73
N GLU A 42 10.13 2.68 -9.11
CA GLU A 42 9.01 3.45 -9.71
C GLU A 42 9.54 4.42 -10.79
N SER A 43 8.64 4.90 -11.65
CA SER A 43 9.00 5.88 -12.69
C SER A 43 9.36 7.25 -12.08
N GLN A 44 10.16 8.06 -12.79
CA GLN A 44 10.43 9.44 -12.37
C GLN A 44 9.15 10.28 -12.26
N VAL A 45 8.17 10.04 -13.12
CA VAL A 45 6.86 10.71 -13.09
C VAL A 45 6.11 10.36 -11.80
N THR A 46 6.14 9.09 -11.39
CA THR A 46 5.54 8.62 -10.13
C THR A 46 6.16 9.32 -8.94
N TYR A 47 7.50 9.47 -8.90
CA TYR A 47 8.17 10.15 -7.79
C TYR A 47 7.84 11.65 -7.75
N LYS A 48 7.80 12.34 -8.91
CA LYS A 48 7.36 13.74 -8.97
C LYS A 48 5.92 13.91 -8.49
N HIS A 49 5.03 13.01 -8.89
CA HIS A 49 3.65 13.01 -8.44
C HIS A 49 3.54 12.77 -6.92
N LEU A 50 4.32 11.83 -6.39
CA LEU A 50 4.38 11.57 -4.94
C LEU A 50 4.89 12.78 -4.15
N GLU A 51 5.88 13.51 -4.68
CA GLU A 51 6.37 14.75 -4.08
C GLU A 51 5.28 15.82 -4.02
N TRP A 52 4.56 16.03 -5.13
CA TRP A 52 3.42 16.95 -5.17
C TRP A 52 2.31 16.54 -4.19
N LEU A 53 1.94 15.26 -4.15
CA LEU A 53 0.99 14.74 -3.16
C LEU A 53 1.46 14.96 -1.73
N GLY A 54 2.77 14.84 -1.48
CA GLY A 54 3.37 15.12 -0.18
C GLY A 54 3.20 16.57 0.25
N GLN A 55 3.35 17.52 -0.67
CA GLN A 55 3.11 18.94 -0.41
C GLN A 55 1.64 19.20 -0.07
N GLU A 56 0.70 18.63 -0.81
CA GLU A 56 -0.73 18.78 -0.53
C GLU A 56 -1.13 18.15 0.81
N ALA A 57 -0.64 16.94 1.10
CA ALA A 57 -0.88 16.26 2.37
C ALA A 57 -0.31 17.03 3.56
N GLN A 58 0.89 17.60 3.41
CA GLN A 58 1.53 18.42 4.45
C GLN A 58 0.69 19.66 4.78
N LYS A 59 0.16 20.37 3.77
CA LYS A 59 -0.75 21.51 3.99
C LYS A 59 -1.99 21.12 4.78
N ALA A 60 -2.49 19.90 4.58
CA ALA A 60 -3.65 19.37 5.28
C ALA A 60 -3.33 18.70 6.64
N GLY A 61 -2.04 18.60 7.02
CA GLY A 61 -1.60 17.95 8.25
C GLY A 61 -1.64 16.42 8.22
N ILE A 62 -1.58 15.81 7.04
CA ILE A 62 -1.56 14.35 6.86
C ILE A 62 -0.12 13.91 6.58
N PRO A 63 0.58 13.27 7.54
CA PRO A 63 1.94 12.80 7.30
C PRO A 63 1.97 11.63 6.32
N ILE A 64 2.94 11.63 5.40
CA ILE A 64 3.21 10.50 4.49
C ILE A 64 4.48 9.77 4.94
N LEU A 65 4.31 8.53 5.39
CA LEU A 65 5.39 7.63 5.78
C LEU A 65 5.89 6.86 4.55
N ARG A 66 7.18 6.97 4.23
CA ARG A 66 7.82 6.17 3.17
C ARG A 66 8.53 4.98 3.80
N VAL A 67 8.12 3.78 3.41
CA VAL A 67 8.73 2.52 3.86
C VAL A 67 9.34 1.79 2.68
N LYS A 68 10.39 1.01 2.93
CA LYS A 68 11.10 0.26 1.89
C LYS A 68 11.40 -1.15 2.38
N SER A 69 11.31 -2.13 1.47
CA SER A 69 11.69 -3.51 1.72
C SER A 69 12.40 -4.08 0.50
N GLY A 70 13.70 -3.81 0.41
CA GLY A 70 14.53 -4.17 -0.75
C GLY A 70 14.39 -3.19 -1.92
N ASN A 71 14.95 -3.57 -3.06
CA ASN A 71 14.83 -2.84 -4.32
C ASN A 71 14.58 -3.84 -5.44
N ILE A 72 13.48 -3.68 -6.19
CA ILE A 72 13.11 -4.64 -7.23
C ILE A 72 14.23 -4.81 -8.26
N LYS A 73 14.85 -3.71 -8.69
CA LYS A 73 15.88 -3.76 -9.72
C LYS A 73 17.13 -4.49 -9.22
N ASP A 74 17.60 -4.13 -8.04
CA ASP A 74 18.83 -4.70 -7.47
C ASP A 74 18.64 -6.18 -7.14
N ASP A 75 17.50 -6.54 -6.54
CA ASP A 75 17.17 -7.93 -6.21
C ASP A 75 17.11 -8.80 -7.48
N MET A 76 16.59 -8.28 -8.59
CA MET A 76 16.57 -9.02 -9.85
C MET A 76 17.95 -9.19 -10.47
N LEU A 77 18.81 -8.17 -10.39
CA LEU A 77 20.15 -8.20 -10.98
C LEU A 77 21.12 -9.10 -10.20
N ASN A 78 20.90 -9.27 -8.90
CA ASN A 78 21.75 -10.08 -8.02
C ASN A 78 21.47 -11.60 -8.09
N GLY A 79 20.62 -12.06 -9.03
CA GLY A 79 20.30 -13.48 -9.22
C GLY A 79 19.34 -14.06 -8.16
N ASP A 80 18.67 -13.18 -7.43
CA ASP A 80 17.70 -13.53 -6.40
C ASP A 80 16.40 -14.09 -7.05
N PHE A 81 15.57 -14.81 -6.28
CA PHE A 81 14.34 -15.39 -6.83
C PHE A 81 13.45 -14.32 -7.49
N VAL A 82 13.04 -14.52 -8.75
CA VAL A 82 12.22 -13.56 -9.49
C VAL A 82 10.83 -13.44 -8.85
N ARG A 83 10.55 -12.29 -8.24
CA ARG A 83 9.29 -11.98 -7.53
C ARG A 83 8.28 -11.23 -8.40
N LEU A 84 8.72 -10.70 -9.54
CA LEU A 84 7.86 -10.04 -10.52
C LEU A 84 7.12 -11.08 -11.37
N PRO A 85 5.81 -10.90 -11.60
CA PRO A 85 5.05 -11.77 -12.49
C PRO A 85 5.32 -11.39 -13.94
N PHE A 86 6.24 -12.11 -14.60
CA PHE A 86 6.42 -12.02 -16.05
C PHE A 86 5.58 -13.05 -16.79
N TYR A 87 5.15 -12.71 -18.00
CA TYR A 87 4.65 -13.70 -18.95
C TYR A 87 5.84 -14.40 -19.59
N CYS A 88 5.94 -15.71 -19.40
CA CYS A 88 7.04 -16.53 -19.91
C CYS A 88 6.48 -17.79 -20.59
N HIS A 89 7.25 -18.38 -21.50
CA HIS A 89 6.93 -19.71 -22.01
C HIS A 89 7.27 -20.77 -20.95
N ASN A 90 6.32 -21.67 -20.69
CA ASN A 90 6.56 -22.83 -19.84
C ASN A 90 7.35 -23.91 -20.61
N ASN A 91 7.69 -25.01 -19.94
CA ASN A 91 8.42 -26.13 -20.55
C ASN A 91 7.68 -26.83 -21.71
N LYS A 92 6.41 -26.48 -21.96
CA LYS A 92 5.59 -26.96 -23.08
C LYS A 92 5.45 -25.92 -24.19
N GLY A 93 6.20 -24.80 -24.13
CA GLY A 93 6.12 -23.71 -25.10
C GLY A 93 4.84 -22.87 -25.01
N GLN A 94 4.06 -22.97 -23.92
CA GLN A 94 2.84 -22.18 -23.74
C GLN A 94 3.12 -20.94 -22.89
N VAL A 95 2.52 -19.80 -23.25
CA VAL A 95 2.59 -18.58 -22.46
C VAL A 95 1.89 -18.77 -21.12
N ALA A 96 2.60 -18.56 -20.02
CA ALA A 96 2.10 -18.62 -18.67
C ALA A 96 2.62 -17.43 -17.84
N MET A 97 1.82 -16.96 -16.90
CA MET A 97 2.23 -15.88 -15.98
C MET A 97 2.95 -16.46 -14.76
N GLY A 98 4.11 -15.90 -14.43
CA GLY A 98 4.83 -16.18 -13.18
C GLY A 98 4.03 -15.79 -11.94
N ARG A 99 4.38 -16.38 -10.79
CA ARG A 99 3.68 -16.10 -9.52
C ARG A 99 3.94 -14.65 -9.07
N ARG A 100 2.87 -13.88 -8.90
CA ARG A 100 2.93 -12.52 -8.32
C ARG A 100 3.30 -12.59 -6.84
N ARG A 101 4.57 -12.35 -6.50
CA ARG A 101 5.03 -12.23 -5.09
C ARG A 101 5.51 -10.83 -4.71
N CYS A 102 5.70 -9.95 -5.68
CA CYS A 102 6.21 -8.60 -5.46
C CYS A 102 5.35 -7.76 -4.49
N THR A 103 4.02 -7.84 -4.57
CA THR A 103 3.13 -7.05 -3.67
C THR A 103 3.30 -7.45 -2.22
N GLU A 104 3.34 -8.75 -1.94
CA GLU A 104 3.57 -9.25 -0.57
C GLU A 104 4.96 -8.82 -0.07
N TYR A 105 5.99 -8.99 -0.90
CA TYR A 105 7.37 -8.78 -0.50
C TYR A 105 7.74 -7.30 -0.34
N TYR A 106 7.51 -6.48 -1.37
CA TYR A 106 7.96 -5.09 -1.40
C TYR A 106 6.97 -4.14 -0.73
N LYS A 107 5.67 -4.46 -0.73
CA LYS A 107 4.64 -3.55 -0.19
C LYS A 107 4.11 -4.00 1.17
N LEU A 108 3.43 -5.15 1.23
CA LEU A 108 2.70 -5.55 2.43
C LEU A 108 3.62 -5.80 3.63
N ARG A 109 4.77 -6.46 3.44
CA ARG A 109 5.74 -6.67 4.54
C ARG A 109 6.29 -5.35 5.10
N ALA A 110 6.64 -4.41 4.23
CA ALA A 110 7.16 -3.11 4.65
C ALA A 110 6.12 -2.34 5.48
N ILE A 111 4.89 -2.26 4.95
CA ILE A 111 3.76 -1.59 5.60
C ILE A 111 3.45 -2.25 6.96
N ARG A 112 3.29 -3.57 7.00
CA ARG A 112 2.98 -4.30 8.24
C ARG A 112 4.06 -4.13 9.30
N LYS A 113 5.34 -4.13 8.91
CA LYS A 113 6.45 -3.88 9.83
C LYS A 113 6.32 -2.49 10.46
N GLU A 114 6.03 -1.48 9.65
CA GLU A 114 5.90 -0.11 10.12
C GLU A 114 4.68 0.10 11.01
N LEU A 115 3.52 -0.46 10.65
CA LEU A 115 2.33 -0.42 11.50
C LEU A 115 2.59 -1.02 12.89
N ARG A 116 3.38 -2.10 12.97
CA ARG A 116 3.78 -2.70 14.24
C ARG A 116 4.74 -1.79 15.03
N ASN A 117 5.66 -1.10 14.36
CA ASN A 117 6.57 -0.14 15.00
C ASN A 117 5.78 1.02 15.62
N ILE A 118 4.84 1.60 14.86
CA ILE A 118 3.98 2.71 15.30
C ILE A 118 3.20 2.31 16.56
N LEU A 119 2.66 1.10 16.58
CA LEU A 119 1.93 0.56 17.73
C LEU A 119 2.82 0.01 18.84
N SER A 120 4.15 0.18 18.74
CA SER A 120 5.14 -0.31 19.71
C SER A 120 5.03 -1.83 19.97
N ILE A 121 4.61 -2.60 18.97
CA ILE A 121 4.44 -4.05 19.07
C ILE A 121 5.77 -4.72 18.80
N LYS A 122 6.29 -5.46 19.80
CA LYS A 122 7.52 -6.23 19.67
C LYS A 122 7.48 -7.19 18.46
N PRO A 123 8.63 -7.46 17.81
CA PRO A 123 8.71 -8.48 16.77
C PRO A 123 8.15 -9.82 17.26
N ARG A 124 7.37 -10.51 16.42
CA ARG A 124 6.71 -11.80 16.70
C ARG A 124 5.66 -11.81 17.83
N ALA A 125 5.46 -10.71 18.56
CA ALA A 125 4.39 -10.63 19.56
C ALA A 125 2.99 -10.69 18.90
N LYS A 126 1.99 -11.15 19.65
CA LYS A 126 0.60 -11.18 19.17
C LYS A 126 0.11 -9.75 18.93
N ALA A 127 -0.34 -9.46 17.72
CA ALA A 127 -0.93 -8.17 17.40
C ALA A 127 -2.33 -8.05 18.01
N PRO A 128 -2.74 -6.85 18.47
CA PRO A 128 -4.14 -6.56 18.73
C PRO A 128 -4.96 -6.76 17.46
N GLN A 129 -6.21 -7.14 17.64
CA GLN A 129 -7.10 -7.38 16.51
C GLN A 129 -7.64 -6.05 15.98
N ASP A 130 -7.61 -5.87 14.67
CA ASP A 130 -8.25 -4.77 13.93
C ASP A 130 -7.85 -3.38 14.47
N ALA A 131 -6.59 -3.26 14.91
CA ALA A 131 -6.08 -2.03 15.52
C ALA A 131 -5.71 -0.95 14.49
N VAL A 132 -5.63 -1.32 13.22
CA VAL A 132 -5.43 -0.39 12.11
C VAL A 132 -6.55 -0.58 11.09
N ASP A 133 -7.29 0.48 10.81
CA ASP A 133 -8.15 0.61 9.64
C ASP A 133 -7.31 1.10 8.46
N LEU A 134 -7.00 0.21 7.53
CA LEU A 134 -6.19 0.50 6.35
C LEU A 134 -7.11 0.80 5.15
N TRP A 135 -7.12 2.05 4.73
CA TRP A 135 -7.82 2.48 3.54
C TRP A 135 -7.06 2.05 2.29
N VAL A 136 -7.76 1.41 1.38
CA VAL A 136 -7.22 0.94 0.10
C VAL A 136 -7.99 1.60 -1.04
N GLY A 137 -7.27 2.14 -2.01
CA GLY A 137 -7.84 2.71 -3.23
C GLY A 137 -8.44 1.63 -4.12
N ILE A 138 -9.70 1.29 -3.88
CA ILE A 138 -10.52 0.43 -4.74
C ILE A 138 -11.84 1.15 -4.98
N SER A 139 -12.12 1.47 -6.24
CA SER A 139 -13.38 2.05 -6.71
C SER A 139 -14.33 0.96 -7.20
N ILE A 140 -15.56 1.36 -7.57
CA ILE A 140 -16.66 0.46 -7.92
C ILE A 140 -16.31 -0.46 -9.10
N ASP A 141 -15.57 0.04 -10.10
CA ASP A 141 -15.08 -0.73 -11.26
C ASP A 141 -14.12 -1.87 -10.87
N GLU A 142 -13.45 -1.74 -9.72
CA GLU A 142 -12.54 -2.74 -9.17
C GLU A 142 -13.11 -3.47 -7.96
N ALA A 143 -14.42 -3.40 -7.70
CA ALA A 143 -15.06 -3.92 -6.47
C ALA A 143 -14.77 -5.40 -6.22
N SER A 144 -14.60 -6.22 -7.26
CA SER A 144 -14.22 -7.64 -7.14
C SER A 144 -12.84 -7.87 -6.49
N ARG A 145 -12.00 -6.83 -6.41
CA ARG A 145 -10.67 -6.86 -5.78
C ARG A 145 -10.72 -6.46 -4.31
N ALA A 146 -11.86 -6.00 -3.79
CA ALA A 146 -12.05 -5.65 -2.39
C ALA A 146 -11.99 -6.91 -1.52
N ASN A 147 -10.83 -7.17 -0.92
CA ASN A 147 -10.59 -8.35 -0.10
C ASN A 147 -10.46 -7.97 1.37
N ILE A 148 -11.01 -8.82 2.24
CA ILE A 148 -10.80 -8.74 3.68
C ILE A 148 -9.31 -8.99 3.96
N SER A 149 -8.75 -8.21 4.87
CA SER A 149 -7.37 -8.39 5.31
C SER A 149 -7.20 -9.77 5.98
N ARG A 150 -6.11 -10.45 5.65
CA ARG A 150 -5.70 -11.70 6.31
C ARG A 150 -4.77 -11.45 7.51
N ASP A 151 -4.43 -10.19 7.77
CA ASP A 151 -3.57 -9.79 8.88
C ASP A 151 -4.44 -9.39 10.06
N ARG A 152 -4.22 -10.06 11.21
CA ARG A 152 -4.94 -9.78 12.46
C ARG A 152 -4.88 -8.30 12.87
N LEU A 153 -3.79 -7.61 12.56
CA LEU A 153 -3.60 -6.22 12.96
C LEU A 153 -4.48 -5.25 12.17
N VAL A 154 -4.81 -5.59 10.94
CA VAL A 154 -5.32 -4.66 9.93
C VAL A 154 -6.71 -5.07 9.47
N SER A 155 -7.64 -4.13 9.48
CA SER A 155 -8.90 -4.20 8.75
C SER A 155 -8.80 -3.35 7.49
N ASN A 156 -9.30 -3.84 6.36
CA ASN A 156 -9.30 -3.05 5.12
C ASN A 156 -10.63 -2.30 4.98
N SER A 157 -10.55 -1.00 4.68
CA SER A 157 -11.70 -0.18 4.28
C SER A 157 -11.50 0.38 2.87
N PHE A 158 -12.61 0.63 2.17
CA PHE A 158 -12.61 1.04 0.76
C PHE A 158 -13.46 2.30 0.56
N PRO A 159 -12.92 3.50 0.88
CA PRO A 159 -13.72 4.74 0.87
C PRO A 159 -14.40 5.06 -0.46
N LEU A 160 -13.82 4.61 -1.59
CA LEU A 160 -14.35 4.92 -2.93
C LEU A 160 -15.52 4.03 -3.37
N LEU A 161 -15.81 2.92 -2.68
CA LEU A 161 -16.93 2.05 -3.07
C LEU A 161 -18.31 2.72 -2.83
N GLY A 162 -18.38 3.68 -1.91
CA GLY A 162 -19.60 4.41 -1.59
C GLY A 162 -19.79 5.72 -2.36
N ILE A 163 -18.80 6.14 -3.15
CA ILE A 163 -18.83 7.41 -3.89
C ILE A 163 -19.37 7.12 -5.29
N LYS A 164 -20.52 7.71 -5.60
CA LYS A 164 -21.07 7.69 -6.96
C LYS A 164 -20.29 8.69 -7.84
N PRO A 165 -19.99 8.36 -9.10
CA PRO A 165 -19.33 9.27 -10.04
C PRO A 165 -20.20 10.48 -10.38
#